data_AF-A0A0C9YZ32-F1
#
_entry.id   AF-A0A0C9YZ32-F1
#
_cell.length_a   1.000
_cell.length_b   1.000
_cell.length_c   1.000
_cell.angle_alpha   90.00
_cell.angle_beta   90.00
_cell.angle_gamma   90.00
#
_symmetry.space_group_name_H-M   'P 1'
#
loop_
_entity.id
_entity.type
_entity.pdbx_description
1 polymer ?
#
loop_
_entity_poly.entity_id
_entity_poly.type
_entity_poly.pdbx_seq_one_letter_code
_entity_poly.pdbx_strand_id
1 'polypeptide(L)'
;MDVDTPDSRALETKQRKVSFAADVKPPAPITASSSAATADGDDPSAQQDSPKVDGIIGQLEVYRSGAVRMRLGNDILLNVSEATQASFLQQAVHLEMENKRLHVIGEINKRYVVSPDLDTLLSAMEAEDDASAMAPDDLNLIKMDP
;
A
#
# COMPACT_ATOMS: atom_id res chain seq x y z
N MET A 1 -48.78 14.32 -52.67
CA MET A 1 -49.15 14.44 -51.24
C MET A 1 -47.92 14.95 -50.54
N ASP A 2 -47.85 16.27 -50.44
CA ASP A 2 -46.85 17.01 -49.69
C ASP A 2 -46.99 16.73 -48.19
N VAL A 3 -45.88 16.40 -47.54
CA VAL A 3 -45.70 16.57 -46.10
C VAL A 3 -44.42 17.37 -45.92
N ASP A 4 -44.64 18.59 -45.47
CA ASP A 4 -43.66 19.61 -45.14
C ASP A 4 -43.45 19.57 -43.62
N THR A 5 -42.22 19.39 -43.14
CA THR A 5 -41.78 19.80 -41.79
C THR A 5 -40.24 19.69 -41.69
N PRO A 6 -39.56 20.55 -40.92
CA PRO A 6 -38.65 21.54 -41.50
C PRO A 6 -37.19 21.31 -41.08
N ASP A 7 -36.28 21.70 -41.97
CA ASP A 7 -34.87 21.92 -41.63
C ASP A 7 -34.75 23.19 -40.77
N SER A 8 -34.23 23.05 -39.56
CA SER A 8 -33.82 24.19 -38.74
C SER A 8 -32.54 23.89 -37.94
N ARG A 9 -31.41 24.13 -38.62
CA ARG A 9 -30.31 25.01 -38.18
C ARG A 9 -29.92 25.00 -36.68
N ALA A 10 -28.67 24.61 -36.45
CA ALA A 10 -27.75 25.13 -35.43
C ALA A 10 -28.22 25.11 -33.97
N LEU A 11 -27.76 24.09 -33.23
CA LEU A 11 -27.74 24.12 -31.77
C LEU A 11 -26.65 25.10 -31.28
N GLU A 12 -26.97 26.40 -31.27
CA GLU A 12 -26.24 27.39 -30.47
C GLU A 12 -26.32 26.98 -28.99
N THR A 13 -25.16 26.87 -28.33
CA THR A 13 -25.05 26.62 -26.89
C THR A 13 -25.52 27.86 -26.12
N LYS A 14 -26.83 28.04 -25.99
CA LYS A 14 -27.41 29.11 -25.18
C LYS A 14 -27.32 28.71 -23.72
N GLN A 15 -26.25 29.16 -23.05
CA GLN A 15 -26.05 29.01 -21.62
C GLN A 15 -27.31 29.45 -20.86
N ARG A 16 -28.00 28.50 -20.20
CA ARG A 16 -29.11 28.81 -19.31
C ARG A 16 -28.55 29.46 -18.05
N LYS A 17 -28.55 30.79 -18.02
CA LYS A 17 -28.26 31.57 -16.81
C LYS A 17 -29.42 31.38 -15.83
N VAL A 18 -29.16 30.69 -14.73
CA VAL A 18 -30.04 30.69 -13.56
C VAL A 18 -29.67 31.89 -12.69
N SER A 19 -30.66 32.73 -12.37
CA SER A 19 -30.49 33.87 -11.46
C SER A 19 -30.73 33.40 -10.03
N PHE A 20 -29.76 33.63 -9.14
CA PHE A 20 -29.90 33.36 -7.72
C PHE A 20 -30.64 34.52 -7.02
N ALA A 21 -31.42 34.20 -5.99
CA ALA A 21 -32.07 35.19 -5.13
C ALA A 21 -31.03 36.02 -4.36
N ALA A 22 -31.39 37.24 -3.98
CA ALA A 22 -30.48 38.24 -3.39
C ALA A 22 -29.81 37.80 -2.07
N ASP A 23 -30.30 36.73 -1.41
CA ASP A 23 -29.77 36.18 -0.15
C ASP A 23 -28.79 35.01 -0.33
N VAL A 24 -28.45 34.61 -1.56
CA VAL A 24 -27.41 33.60 -1.78
C VAL A 24 -26.04 34.27 -1.73
N LYS A 25 -25.23 33.89 -0.72
CA LYS A 25 -23.86 34.39 -0.53
C LYS A 25 -23.09 34.35 -1.86
N PRO A 26 -22.63 35.51 -2.39
CA PRO A 26 -21.92 35.54 -3.66
C PRO A 26 -20.54 34.87 -3.54
N PRO A 27 -20.02 34.25 -4.62
CA PRO A 27 -18.64 33.77 -4.64
C PRO A 27 -17.71 34.98 -4.57
N ALA A 28 -16.82 35.00 -3.58
CA ALA A 28 -15.90 36.10 -3.37
C ALA A 28 -14.92 36.23 -4.56
N PRO A 29 -14.61 37.46 -5.02
CA PRO A 29 -13.53 37.68 -5.95
C PRO A 29 -12.19 37.35 -5.28
N ILE A 30 -11.44 36.47 -5.92
CA ILE A 30 -10.06 36.15 -5.61
C ILE A 30 -9.20 37.43 -5.64
N THR A 31 -8.48 37.74 -4.55
CA THR A 31 -7.02 38.02 -4.52
C THR A 31 -6.52 38.26 -3.07
N ALA A 32 -5.79 37.24 -2.58
CA ALA A 32 -4.66 37.17 -1.64
C ALA A 32 -4.64 37.94 -0.29
N SER A 33 -4.72 37.15 0.81
CA SER A 33 -3.89 37.13 2.04
C SER A 33 -4.65 36.22 3.04
N SER A 34 -4.19 35.12 3.64
CA SER A 34 -2.92 34.48 4.01
C SER A 34 -3.22 32.95 4.07
N SER A 35 -2.33 31.99 3.82
CA SER A 35 -1.00 31.80 4.39
C SER A 35 -0.16 31.00 3.40
N ALA A 36 1.05 31.48 3.14
CA ALA A 36 2.09 30.69 2.50
C ALA A 36 2.52 29.59 3.49
N ALA A 37 2.02 28.37 3.26
CA ALA A 37 2.83 27.19 3.47
C ALA A 37 3.46 26.90 2.11
N THR A 38 4.78 26.89 2.09
CA THR A 38 5.63 26.56 0.94
C THR A 38 5.11 25.30 0.25
N ALA A 39 4.57 25.48 -0.95
CA ALA A 39 4.56 24.42 -1.95
C ALA A 39 6.01 24.23 -2.38
N ASP A 40 6.75 23.47 -1.56
CA ASP A 40 7.98 22.86 -1.99
C ASP A 40 7.65 21.98 -3.20
N GLY A 41 8.48 22.05 -4.23
CA GLY A 41 8.23 21.41 -5.50
C GLY A 41 7.96 19.93 -5.32
N ASP A 42 6.80 19.48 -5.80
CA ASP A 42 6.61 18.10 -6.18
C ASP A 42 7.43 17.89 -7.47
N ASP A 43 8.75 17.84 -7.29
CA ASP A 43 9.61 17.06 -8.18
C ASP A 43 8.96 15.66 -8.16
N PRO A 44 8.54 15.09 -9.32
CA PRO A 44 8.21 13.67 -9.39
C PRO A 44 9.52 12.93 -9.18
N SER A 45 9.95 12.93 -7.92
CA SER A 45 11.12 12.28 -7.40
C SER A 45 10.95 10.87 -7.87
N ALA A 46 11.77 10.53 -8.88
CA ALA A 46 11.80 9.25 -9.54
C ALA A 46 11.67 8.23 -8.43
N GLN A 47 10.46 7.66 -8.35
CA GLN A 47 10.14 6.65 -7.37
C GLN A 47 11.08 5.55 -7.77
N GLN A 48 12.22 5.46 -7.07
CA GLN A 48 13.24 4.46 -7.34
C GLN A 48 12.46 3.17 -7.33
N ASP A 49 12.29 2.59 -8.51
CA ASP A 49 11.72 1.27 -8.69
C ASP A 49 12.61 0.40 -7.82
N SER A 50 12.14 0.14 -6.60
CA SER A 50 12.69 -0.92 -5.78
C SER A 50 12.67 -2.14 -6.70
N PRO A 51 13.77 -2.91 -6.77
CA PRO A 51 13.90 -3.97 -7.75
C PRO A 51 12.63 -4.81 -7.66
N LYS A 52 11.87 -4.87 -8.77
CA LYS A 52 10.68 -5.72 -8.84
C LYS A 52 11.15 -7.12 -8.51
N VAL A 53 10.86 -7.56 -7.29
CA VAL A 53 11.14 -8.92 -6.84
C VAL A 53 10.04 -9.77 -7.45
N ASP A 54 10.11 -9.93 -8.77
CA ASP A 54 9.27 -10.89 -9.48
C ASP A 54 9.89 -12.27 -9.22
N GLY A 55 9.10 -13.16 -8.62
CA GLY A 55 9.57 -14.50 -8.28
C GLY A 55 8.88 -15.10 -7.07
N ILE A 56 9.41 -16.23 -6.62
CA ILE A 56 8.95 -16.92 -5.42
C ILE A 56 9.56 -16.21 -4.21
N ILE A 57 8.72 -15.54 -3.41
CA ILE A 57 9.16 -14.83 -2.19
C ILE A 57 9.30 -15.75 -0.98
N GLY A 58 8.64 -16.90 -1.00
CA GLY A 58 8.56 -17.82 0.14
C GLY A 58 7.50 -18.90 -0.05
N GLN A 59 7.16 -19.56 1.05
CA GLN A 59 6.27 -20.72 1.11
C GLN A 59 5.31 -20.58 2.29
N LEU A 60 4.05 -20.96 2.07
CA LEU A 60 2.99 -20.96 3.08
C LEU A 60 2.84 -22.39 3.62
N GLU A 61 3.13 -22.56 4.91
CA GLU A 61 3.13 -23.85 5.60
C GLU A 61 1.88 -23.98 6.47
N VAL A 62 1.11 -25.06 6.27
CA VAL A 62 -0.07 -25.38 7.06
C VAL A 62 0.23 -26.59 7.93
N TYR A 63 0.22 -26.39 9.25
CA TYR A 63 0.54 -27.42 10.23
C TYR A 63 -0.69 -28.25 10.58
N ARG A 64 -0.49 -29.49 11.04
CA ARG A 64 -1.59 -30.36 11.50
C ARG A 64 -2.37 -29.77 12.68
N SER A 65 -1.74 -28.88 13.46
CA SER A 65 -2.39 -28.12 14.53
C SER A 65 -3.38 -27.06 14.03
N GLY A 66 -3.42 -26.80 12.72
CA GLY A 66 -4.17 -25.70 12.12
C GLY A 66 -3.42 -24.38 12.12
N ALA A 67 -2.21 -24.31 12.71
CA ALA A 67 -1.36 -23.15 12.61
C ALA A 67 -0.90 -22.94 11.16
N VAL A 68 -0.93 -21.69 10.71
CA VAL A 68 -0.45 -21.28 9.38
C VAL A 68 0.75 -20.38 9.56
N ARG A 69 1.85 -20.71 8.90
CA ARG A 69 3.09 -19.91 8.94
C ARG A 69 3.56 -19.61 7.53
N MET A 70 4.20 -18.47 7.33
CA MET A 70 4.82 -18.09 6.08
C MET A 70 6.33 -18.07 6.28
N ARG A 71 7.06 -18.90 5.53
CA ARG A 71 8.52 -18.92 5.53
C ARG A 71 9.03 -18.19 4.30
N LEU A 72 9.77 -17.11 4.53
CA LEU A 72 10.33 -16.28 3.46
C LEU A 72 11.66 -16.86 2.97
N GLY A 73 12.18 -16.40 1.82
CA GLY A 73 13.40 -16.95 1.20
C GLY A 73 14.68 -16.84 2.03
N ASN A 74 14.71 -16.00 3.06
CA ASN A 74 15.78 -15.87 4.05
C ASN A 74 15.53 -16.72 5.32
N ASP A 75 14.70 -17.76 5.21
CA ASP A 75 14.29 -18.67 6.30
C ASP A 75 13.65 -17.99 7.52
N ILE A 76 13.20 -16.74 7.40
CA ILE A 76 12.41 -16.08 8.45
C ILE A 76 11.01 -16.68 8.50
N LEU A 77 10.60 -17.10 9.70
CA LEU A 77 9.28 -17.64 9.97
C LEU A 77 8.34 -16.54 10.45
N LEU A 78 7.19 -16.43 9.80
CA LEU A 78 6.15 -15.45 10.11
C LEU A 78 4.85 -16.18 10.48
N ASN A 79 4.21 -15.77 11.56
CA ASN A 79 2.91 -16.26 11.95
C ASN A 79 1.80 -15.58 11.14
N VAL A 80 0.85 -16.35 10.63
CA VAL A 80 -0.29 -15.84 9.83
C VAL A 80 -1.57 -16.05 10.64
N SER A 81 -2.24 -14.95 10.96
CA SER A 81 -3.50 -14.96 11.71
C SER A 81 -4.61 -14.24 10.95
N GLU A 82 -5.86 -14.63 11.18
CA GLU A 82 -7.00 -13.92 10.63
C GLU A 82 -7.08 -12.52 11.24
N ALA A 83 -7.17 -11.51 10.39
CA ALA A 83 -7.39 -10.15 10.82
C ALA A 83 -8.88 -9.91 11.13
N THR A 84 -9.18 -8.79 11.77
CA THR A 84 -10.56 -8.28 11.84
C THR A 84 -11.11 -8.15 10.42
N GLN A 85 -12.21 -8.83 10.12
CA GLN A 85 -12.85 -8.76 8.81
C GLN A 85 -13.76 -7.54 8.75
N ALA A 86 -13.72 -6.80 7.63
CA ALA A 86 -14.63 -5.70 7.41
C ALA A 86 -16.05 -6.24 7.18
N SER A 87 -17.06 -5.61 7.77
CA SER A 87 -18.48 -5.93 7.54
C SER A 87 -19.07 -5.19 6.34
N PHE A 88 -18.31 -4.30 5.72
CA PHE A 88 -18.70 -3.53 4.55
C PHE A 88 -18.00 -4.03 3.29
N LEU A 89 -18.65 -3.86 2.14
CA LEU A 89 -18.13 -4.24 0.84
C LEU A 89 -16.85 -3.45 0.51
N GLN A 90 -15.75 -4.16 0.30
CA GLN A 90 -14.46 -3.59 -0.13
C GLN A 90 -14.09 -4.14 -1.50
N GLN A 91 -13.58 -3.29 -2.40
CA GLN A 91 -13.18 -3.71 -3.74
C GLN A 91 -11.69 -3.42 -4.00
N ALA A 92 -10.99 -4.39 -4.58
CA ALA A 92 -9.67 -4.20 -5.14
C ALA A 92 -9.80 -3.63 -6.56
N VAL A 93 -9.19 -2.48 -6.81
CA VAL A 93 -9.22 -1.79 -8.10
C VAL A 93 -7.81 -1.51 -8.57
N HIS A 94 -7.56 -1.76 -9.85
CA HIS A 94 -6.36 -1.30 -10.53
C HIS A 94 -6.69 -0.03 -11.30
N LEU A 95 -5.89 1.01 -11.08
CA LEU A 95 -6.09 2.30 -11.72
C LEU A 95 -4.90 2.60 -12.61
N GLU A 96 -5.15 2.64 -13.91
CA GLU A 96 -4.15 2.90 -14.94
C GLU A 96 -4.24 4.38 -15.33
N MET A 97 -3.28 5.18 -14.85
CA MET A 97 -3.28 6.64 -15.04
C MET A 97 -3.03 7.06 -16.50
N GLU A 98 -2.20 6.32 -17.23
CA GLU A 98 -1.80 6.62 -18.60
C GLU A 98 -2.99 6.63 -19.56
N ASN A 99 -3.80 5.58 -19.49
CA ASN A 99 -5.00 5.42 -20.31
C ASN A 99 -6.28 5.90 -19.59
N LYS A 100 -6.16 6.41 -18.35
CA LYS A 100 -7.27 6.85 -17.49
C LYS A 100 -8.35 5.76 -17.33
N ARG A 101 -7.93 4.52 -17.15
CA ARG A 101 -8.83 3.36 -16.97
C ARG A 101 -8.89 2.95 -15.52
N LEU A 102 -10.07 2.54 -15.08
CA LEU A 102 -10.29 1.92 -13.79
C LEU A 102 -10.79 0.50 -14.01
N HIS A 103 -10.04 -0.47 -13.50
CA HIS A 103 -10.35 -1.89 -13.58
C HIS A 103 -10.71 -2.41 -12.19
N VAL A 104 -11.94 -2.90 -12.03
CA VAL A 104 -12.36 -3.57 -10.79
C VAL A 104 -11.92 -5.03 -10.87
N ILE A 105 -11.03 -5.45 -9.97
CA ILE A 105 -10.51 -6.81 -9.90
C ILE A 105 -11.51 -7.72 -9.18
N GLY A 106 -12.09 -7.22 -8.08
CA GLY A 106 -13.09 -7.97 -7.30
C GLY A 106 -13.23 -7.49 -5.86
N GLU A 107 -14.00 -8.24 -5.08
CA GLU A 107 -14.24 -7.99 -3.66
C GLU A 107 -13.13 -8.57 -2.77
N ILE A 108 -12.84 -7.89 -1.66
CA ILE A 108 -11.92 -8.34 -0.62
C ILE A 108 -12.71 -9.07 0.47
N ASN A 109 -12.64 -10.41 0.49
CA ASN A 109 -13.42 -11.25 1.40
C ASN A 109 -12.72 -11.58 2.72
N LYS A 110 -11.39 -11.71 2.68
CA LYS A 110 -10.58 -12.20 3.80
C LYS A 110 -9.31 -11.38 3.92
N ARG A 111 -9.05 -10.93 5.14
CA ARG A 111 -7.80 -10.25 5.53
C ARG A 111 -7.05 -11.09 6.54
N TYR A 112 -5.74 -11.16 6.35
CA TYR A 112 -4.81 -11.83 7.26
C TYR A 112 -3.77 -10.82 7.73
N VAL A 113 -3.31 -10.97 8.96
CA VAL A 113 -2.15 -10.26 9.50
C VAL A 113 -1.00 -11.25 9.59
N VAL A 114 0.14 -10.82 9.09
CA VAL A 114 1.38 -11.57 9.16
C VAL A 114 2.29 -10.87 10.16
N SER A 115 2.73 -11.58 11.19
CA SER A 115 3.60 -11.05 12.24
C SER A 115 4.84 -11.91 12.39
N PRO A 116 6.02 -11.32 12.65
CA PRO A 116 7.23 -12.09 12.92
C PRO A 116 7.07 -12.99 14.15
N ASP A 117 7.58 -14.22 14.07
CA ASP A 117 7.58 -15.17 15.18
C ASP A 117 8.76 -14.87 16.12
N LEU A 118 8.48 -14.12 17.19
CA LEU A 118 9.50 -13.63 18.14
C LEU A 118 10.25 -14.76 18.82
N ASP A 119 9.58 -15.87 19.14
CA ASP A 119 10.21 -16.99 19.84
C ASP A 119 11.33 -17.58 18.99
N THR A 120 11.04 -17.81 17.69
CA THR A 120 12.05 -18.32 16.75
C THR A 120 13.19 -17.35 16.49
N LEU A 121 12.90 -16.04 16.45
CA LEU A 121 13.92 -15.02 16.24
C LEU A 121 14.86 -14.90 17.45
N LEU A 122 14.30 -14.94 18.66
CA LEU A 122 15.08 -14.88 19.90
C LEU A 122 15.95 -16.14 20.06
N SER A 123 15.40 -17.33 19.82
CA SER A 123 16.18 -18.57 19.87
C SER A 123 17.30 -18.62 18.82
N ALA A 124 17.11 -18.02 17.64
CA ALA A 124 18.16 -17.92 16.64
C ALA A 124 19.31 -17.03 17.12
N MET A 125 19.00 -15.89 17.75
CA MET A 125 20.02 -15.01 18.34
C MET A 125 20.77 -15.67 19.50
N GLU A 126 20.07 -16.36 20.40
CA GLU A 126 20.71 -17.11 21.50
C GLU A 126 21.67 -18.18 20.97
N ALA A 127 21.28 -18.90 19.90
CA ALA A 127 22.14 -19.91 19.29
C ALA A 127 23.39 -19.30 18.63
N GLU A 128 23.29 -18.10 18.05
CA GLU A 128 24.43 -17.37 17.48
C GLU A 128 25.40 -16.90 18.58
N ASP A 129 24.88 -16.41 19.71
CA ASP A 129 25.68 -15.99 20.87
C ASP A 129 26.41 -17.18 21.52
N ASP A 130 25.75 -18.32 21.71
CA ASP A 130 26.36 -19.54 22.25
C ASP A 130 27.42 -20.12 21.32
N ALA A 131 27.23 -20.04 20.00
CA ALA A 131 28.22 -20.47 19.01
C ALA A 131 29.48 -19.59 19.04
N SER A 132 29.34 -18.29 19.29
CA SER A 132 30.46 -17.36 19.46
C SER A 132 31.22 -17.61 20.78
N ALA A 133 30.51 -17.92 21.86
CA ALA A 133 31.12 -18.25 23.16
C ALA A 133 31.88 -19.59 23.16
N MET A 134 31.55 -20.51 22.24
CA MET A 134 32.18 -21.83 22.07
C MET A 134 33.29 -21.86 21.01
N ALA A 135 33.86 -20.74 20.58
CA ALA A 135 35.10 -20.71 19.81
C ALA A 135 36.32 -20.71 20.76
N PRO A 136 36.96 -21.86 21.07
CA PRO A 136 38.15 -21.91 21.91
C PRO A 136 39.39 -21.51 21.10
N ASP A 137 39.50 -20.25 20.67
CA ASP A 137 40.69 -19.77 19.97
C ASP A 137 41.20 -18.41 20.49
N ASP A 138 41.05 -18.15 21.79
CA ASP A 138 41.91 -17.18 22.47
C ASP A 138 43.10 -17.92 23.11
N LEU A 139 44.09 -18.24 22.26
CA LEU A 139 45.42 -18.75 22.63
C LEU A 139 46.25 -17.76 23.48
N ASN A 140 45.64 -16.71 24.03
CA ASN A 140 46.25 -15.74 24.96
C ASN A 140 45.91 -16.02 26.43
N LEU A 141 45.50 -17.24 26.78
CA LEU A 141 45.43 -17.64 28.18
C LEU A 141 46.85 -17.81 28.73
N ILE A 142 47.38 -16.70 29.26
CA ILE A 142 48.67 -16.59 29.93
C ILE A 142 48.77 -17.72 30.98
N LYS A 143 49.60 -18.73 30.70
CA LYS A 143 49.98 -19.73 31.71
C LYS A 143 50.76 -19.02 32.80
N MET A 144 50.17 -18.96 34.00
CA MET A 144 50.87 -18.61 35.22
C MET A 144 51.70 -19.85 35.63
N ASP A 145 53.02 -19.79 35.44
CA ASP A 145 53.95 -20.79 35.98
C ASP A 145 54.03 -20.66 37.52
N PRO A 146 54.26 -21.75 38.28
CA PRO A 146 54.20 -21.78 39.74
C PRO A 146 55.42 -21.16 40.43
#